data_AF-A0AAD6DS26-F1
#
_entry.id   AF-A0AAD6DS26-F1
#
_cell.length_a   1.000
_cell.length_b   1.000
_cell.length_c   1.000
_cell.angle_alpha   90.00
_cell.angle_beta   90.00
_cell.angle_gamma   90.00
#
_symmetry.space_group_name_H-M   'P 1'
#
loop_
_entity.id
_entity.type
_entity.pdbx_description
1 polymer ?
#
loop_
_entity_poly.entity_id
_entity_poly.type
_entity_poly.pdbx_seq_one_letter_code
_entity_poly.pdbx_strand_id
1 'polypeptide(L)'
;MAPTTKPKVRKRKPRMRKKNRGVRTREGHARPIDGGSPVQPLAEVLNETKRRKPKKTWAALIPVSDDPLEKNIVEQVPMPDGYVLVPKGDVYITRHCRSKTKESERIVYVVYNRTGKRTLGIRVPEVIHIEVLESAAATKESRANAVQVRDAKDLSKSRELLKAEFPLMPKETLKIVLEHAFLKGSGRVGRTGMISDEKKTLLAVEAHIRHVHTPYEKLLEEGVSRKDAREQVWSTIQAVERAWQGCEKRETTLALRSVND
;
A
#
# COMPACT_ATOMS: atom_id res chain seq x y z
N MET A 1 -2.78 43.48 -19.93
CA MET A 1 -1.36 43.49 -19.48
C MET A 1 -1.33 44.02 -18.05
N ALA A 2 -0.39 43.49 -17.23
CA ALA A 2 -0.23 43.66 -15.76
C ALA A 2 -1.02 42.66 -14.87
N PRO A 3 -0.49 42.27 -13.68
CA PRO A 3 0.53 41.22 -13.57
C PRO A 3 0.15 40.11 -12.56
N THR A 4 0.58 38.87 -12.85
CA THR A 4 0.40 37.69 -12.00
C THR A 4 1.39 37.65 -10.85
N THR A 5 0.91 37.71 -9.60
CA THR A 5 1.74 37.56 -8.39
C THR A 5 1.58 36.15 -7.81
N LYS A 6 2.66 35.37 -7.83
CA LYS A 6 2.73 33.99 -7.29
C LYS A 6 2.85 34.00 -5.76
N PRO A 7 2.20 33.08 -5.01
CA PRO A 7 2.33 33.05 -3.56
C PRO A 7 3.64 32.37 -3.10
N LYS A 8 4.27 32.98 -2.09
CA LYS A 8 5.53 32.58 -1.43
C LYS A 8 5.37 31.29 -0.60
N VAL A 9 6.09 30.23 -0.99
CA VAL A 9 6.27 29.01 -0.19
C VAL A 9 7.24 29.27 0.96
N ARG A 10 6.76 29.24 2.21
CA ARG A 10 7.60 29.33 3.42
C ARG A 10 8.21 27.96 3.75
N LYS A 11 9.52 27.81 3.52
CA LYS A 11 10.33 26.65 3.91
C LYS A 11 10.55 26.63 5.43
N ARG A 12 10.16 25.53 6.11
CA ARG A 12 10.46 25.30 7.53
C ARG A 12 11.93 24.88 7.71
N LYS A 13 12.65 25.50 8.67
CA LYS A 13 14.06 25.23 8.99
C LYS A 13 14.22 23.90 9.77
N PRO A 14 15.33 23.15 9.59
CA PRO A 14 15.60 21.92 10.33
C PRO A 14 16.17 22.18 11.74
N ARG A 15 15.78 21.34 12.70
CA ARG A 15 16.15 21.39 14.11
C ARG A 15 17.57 20.82 14.29
N MET A 16 18.54 21.67 14.65
CA MET A 16 19.94 21.30 14.95
C MET A 16 20.03 20.58 16.31
N ARG A 17 20.74 19.44 16.34
CA ARG A 17 20.98 18.60 17.53
C ARG A 17 22.34 18.98 18.13
N LYS A 18 22.35 19.55 19.34
CA LYS A 18 23.58 19.99 20.05
C LYS A 18 24.51 18.80 20.35
N LYS A 19 25.79 18.93 20.00
CA LYS A 19 26.90 18.04 20.41
C LYS A 19 27.59 18.68 21.62
N ASN A 20 27.59 18.01 22.77
CA ASN A 20 28.45 18.37 23.89
C ASN A 20 29.89 17.91 23.61
N ARG A 21 30.82 18.87 23.53
CA ARG A 21 32.27 18.65 23.57
C ARG A 21 32.73 18.83 25.02
N GLY A 22 33.24 17.77 25.63
CA GLY A 22 33.90 17.83 26.94
C GLY A 22 35.30 18.44 26.81
N VAL A 23 35.59 19.37 27.71
CA VAL A 23 36.83 20.15 27.83
C VAL A 23 37.94 19.29 28.43
N ARG A 24 39.15 19.37 27.86
CA ARG A 24 40.39 18.83 28.42
C ARG A 24 41.06 19.93 29.26
N THR A 25 41.49 19.59 30.47
CA THR A 25 42.51 20.34 31.21
C THR A 25 43.72 19.45 31.48
N ARG A 26 44.90 20.05 31.24
CA ARG A 26 46.26 19.56 31.47
C ARG A 26 46.75 20.21 32.76
N GLU A 27 47.39 19.47 33.66
CA GLU A 27 48.46 19.98 34.54
C GLU A 27 49.49 18.85 34.83
N GLY A 28 50.79 19.20 34.81
CA GLY A 28 51.96 18.38 35.20
C GLY A 28 52.18 18.42 36.73
N HIS A 29 53.22 17.91 37.40
CA HIS A 29 54.56 17.32 37.19
C HIS A 29 54.79 16.41 38.45
N ALA A 30 55.56 15.32 38.48
CA ALA A 30 57.01 15.27 38.68
C ALA A 30 57.48 13.78 38.79
N ARG A 31 58.75 13.49 38.47
CA ARG A 31 59.48 12.24 38.83
C ARG A 31 60.39 12.52 40.05
N PRO A 32 60.73 11.52 40.88
CA PRO A 32 62.03 10.82 40.72
C PRO A 32 61.99 9.30 41.06
N ILE A 33 62.66 8.42 40.31
CA ILE A 33 64.00 7.78 40.48
C ILE A 33 63.94 6.38 41.14
N ASP A 34 64.55 5.43 40.40
CA ASP A 34 65.14 4.11 40.69
C ASP A 34 64.37 2.92 41.30
N GLY A 35 64.50 1.79 40.57
CA GLY A 35 64.68 0.46 41.16
C GLY A 35 63.63 -0.60 40.82
N GLY A 36 63.91 -1.45 39.83
CA GLY A 36 63.36 -2.81 39.75
C GLY A 36 62.46 -3.16 38.55
N SER A 37 62.90 -4.18 37.80
CA SER A 37 62.28 -5.06 36.79
C SER A 37 60.88 -4.78 36.19
N PRO A 38 60.67 -5.12 34.89
CA PRO A 38 59.48 -4.72 34.14
C PRO A 38 58.28 -5.61 34.48
N VAL A 39 57.30 -5.06 35.21
CA VAL A 39 55.97 -5.65 35.31
C VAL A 39 55.08 -4.93 34.30
N GLN A 40 54.64 -5.66 33.28
CA GLN A 40 53.69 -5.17 32.28
C GLN A 40 52.41 -4.69 32.99
N PRO A 41 51.84 -3.51 32.66
CA PRO A 41 50.64 -3.02 33.33
C PRO A 41 49.44 -3.94 33.07
N LEU A 42 48.75 -4.34 34.15
CA LEU A 42 47.52 -5.15 34.17
C LEU A 42 46.38 -4.64 33.26
N ALA A 43 46.50 -3.42 32.72
CA ALA A 43 45.57 -2.87 31.74
C ALA A 43 45.64 -3.56 30.36
N GLU A 44 46.77 -4.19 30.00
CA GLU A 44 46.90 -4.95 28.75
C GLU A 44 46.14 -6.29 28.82
N VAL A 45 46.06 -6.91 30.01
CA VAL A 45 45.40 -8.21 30.24
C VAL A 45 43.86 -8.11 30.22
N LEU A 46 43.30 -6.91 30.47
CA LEU A 46 41.84 -6.71 30.53
C LEU A 46 41.19 -6.34 29.19
N ASN A 47 41.98 -6.11 28.13
CA ASN A 47 41.43 -5.82 26.80
C ASN A 47 41.17 -7.08 25.94
N GLU A 48 41.63 -8.25 26.38
CA GLU A 48 41.44 -9.52 25.67
C GLU A 48 40.04 -10.14 25.85
N THR A 49 39.23 -9.62 26.78
CA THR A 49 37.95 -10.24 27.17
C THR A 49 36.70 -9.44 26.80
N LYS A 50 36.78 -8.53 25.82
CA LYS A 50 35.57 -8.18 25.04
C LYS A 50 35.20 -9.38 24.16
N ARG A 51 34.64 -10.42 24.79
CA ARG A 51 33.95 -11.54 24.13
C ARG A 51 32.98 -10.93 23.12
N ARG A 52 33.36 -10.95 21.83
CA ARG A 52 32.48 -10.56 20.73
C ARG A 52 31.27 -11.47 20.86
N LYS A 53 30.08 -10.89 21.08
CA LYS A 53 28.84 -11.68 21.13
C LYS A 53 28.83 -12.60 19.92
N PRO A 54 28.54 -13.92 20.07
CA PRO A 54 28.49 -14.84 18.94
C PRO A 54 27.54 -14.26 17.91
N LYS A 55 28.01 -14.13 16.66
CA LYS A 55 27.16 -13.63 15.56
C LYS A 55 25.98 -14.60 15.48
N LYS A 56 24.76 -14.09 15.64
CA LYS A 56 23.54 -14.90 15.47
C LYS A 56 23.63 -15.63 14.13
N THR A 57 23.43 -16.95 14.15
CA THR A 57 23.35 -17.73 12.91
C THR A 57 22.22 -17.17 12.06
N TRP A 58 22.41 -17.12 10.75
CA TRP A 58 21.40 -16.56 9.84
C TRP A 58 20.06 -17.31 9.95
N ALA A 59 20.09 -18.59 10.33
CA ALA A 59 18.91 -19.40 10.59
C ALA A 59 18.03 -18.85 11.72
N ALA A 60 18.62 -18.19 12.73
CA ALA A 60 17.87 -17.56 13.82
C ALA A 60 17.26 -16.19 13.44
N LEU A 61 17.53 -15.68 12.24
CA LEU A 61 17.06 -14.38 11.74
C LEU A 61 15.89 -14.49 10.76
N ILE A 62 15.58 -15.70 10.28
CA ILE A 62 14.54 -15.93 9.27
C ILE A 62 13.39 -16.75 9.89
N PRO A 63 12.13 -16.49 9.51
CA PRO A 63 11.02 -17.37 9.87
C PRO A 63 11.27 -18.80 9.41
N VAL A 64 10.89 -19.79 10.23
CA VAL A 64 10.86 -21.19 9.81
C VAL A 64 9.74 -21.36 8.79
N SER A 65 9.97 -22.22 7.79
CA SER A 65 8.93 -22.60 6.83
C SER A 65 8.16 -23.80 7.39
N ASP A 66 6.83 -23.74 7.34
CA ASP A 66 5.94 -24.84 7.75
C ASP A 66 5.68 -25.84 6.60
N ASP A 67 6.12 -25.54 5.38
CA ASP A 67 5.91 -26.37 4.19
C ASP A 67 7.13 -27.29 3.95
N PRO A 68 6.92 -28.62 3.80
CA PRO A 68 8.00 -29.60 3.65
C PRO A 68 8.84 -29.40 2.38
N LEU A 69 8.27 -28.80 1.33
CA LEU A 69 8.96 -28.52 0.07
C LEU A 69 9.43 -27.06 0.00
N GLU A 70 9.48 -26.34 1.12
CA GLU A 70 10.00 -24.98 1.16
C GLU A 70 11.01 -24.75 2.28
N LYS A 71 12.11 -24.07 1.94
CA LYS A 71 13.15 -23.74 2.90
C LYS A 71 13.55 -22.27 2.80
N ASN A 72 13.46 -21.56 3.90
CA ASN A 72 13.85 -20.16 3.94
C ASN A 72 15.36 -20.02 4.14
N ILE A 73 16.02 -19.22 3.29
CA ILE A 73 17.47 -19.01 3.30
C ILE A 73 17.83 -17.53 3.18
N VAL A 74 19.02 -17.13 3.64
CA VAL A 74 19.56 -15.80 3.30
C VAL A 74 20.29 -15.85 1.95
N GLU A 75 20.35 -14.71 1.28
CA GLU A 75 21.11 -14.49 0.03
C GLU A 75 22.55 -15.02 0.05
N GLN A 76 23.21 -15.00 1.22
CA GLN A 76 24.60 -15.47 1.38
C GLN A 76 24.80 -16.96 1.18
N VAL A 77 23.75 -17.75 1.39
CA VAL A 77 23.84 -19.19 1.22
C VAL A 77 24.16 -19.42 -0.26
N PRO A 78 25.20 -20.21 -0.60
CA PRO A 78 25.53 -20.48 -1.99
C PRO A 78 24.31 -21.06 -2.72
N MET A 79 24.22 -20.78 -4.01
CA MET A 79 23.15 -21.30 -4.85
C MET A 79 23.34 -22.83 -5.00
N PRO A 80 22.30 -23.64 -4.75
CA PRO A 80 22.34 -25.06 -5.08
C PRO A 80 22.58 -25.25 -6.59
N ASP A 81 23.20 -26.35 -6.97
CA ASP A 81 23.47 -26.64 -8.37
C ASP A 81 22.17 -26.79 -9.19
N GLY A 82 22.13 -26.22 -10.39
CA GLY A 82 20.95 -26.19 -11.25
C GLY A 82 19.77 -25.34 -10.76
N TYR A 83 19.96 -24.48 -9.75
CA TYR A 83 18.95 -23.51 -9.29
C TYR A 83 19.26 -22.10 -9.78
N VAL A 84 18.23 -21.30 -9.98
CA VAL A 84 18.32 -19.88 -10.36
C VAL A 84 17.48 -19.02 -9.41
N LEU A 85 17.94 -17.79 -9.13
CA LEU A 85 17.19 -16.82 -8.34
C LEU A 85 16.17 -16.11 -9.21
N VAL A 86 14.89 -16.33 -8.93
CA VAL A 86 13.77 -15.57 -9.49
C VAL A 86 13.47 -14.39 -8.57
N PRO A 87 13.69 -13.14 -9.00
CA PRO A 87 13.45 -11.97 -8.18
C PRO A 87 11.95 -11.78 -7.90
N LYS A 88 11.64 -11.16 -6.77
CA LYS A 88 10.28 -10.74 -6.43
C LYS A 88 9.80 -9.66 -7.42
N GLY A 89 8.59 -9.80 -7.95
CA GLY A 89 7.93 -8.75 -8.72
C GLY A 89 6.84 -9.30 -9.63
N ASP A 90 7.22 -10.20 -10.53
CA ASP A 90 6.25 -10.86 -11.41
C ASP A 90 5.54 -11.98 -10.65
N VAL A 91 4.27 -11.71 -10.32
CA VAL A 91 3.40 -12.64 -9.58
C VAL A 91 3.15 -13.92 -10.39
N TYR A 92 3.03 -13.82 -11.72
CA TYR A 92 2.83 -14.99 -12.56
C TYR A 92 4.07 -15.88 -12.50
N ILE A 93 5.26 -15.34 -12.75
CA ILE A 93 6.51 -16.13 -12.78
C ILE A 93 6.77 -16.76 -11.41
N THR A 94 6.77 -15.95 -10.34
CA THR A 94 7.08 -16.45 -8.99
C THR A 94 6.07 -17.49 -8.49
N ARG A 95 4.77 -17.31 -8.78
CA ARG A 95 3.73 -18.28 -8.40
C ARG A 95 3.88 -19.60 -9.16
N HIS A 96 4.04 -19.55 -10.49
CA HIS A 96 4.12 -20.77 -11.29
C HIS A 96 5.43 -21.51 -11.07
N CYS A 97 6.55 -20.79 -10.90
CA CYS A 97 7.82 -21.40 -10.50
C CYS A 97 7.69 -22.14 -9.16
N ARG A 98 7.04 -21.51 -8.16
CA ARG A 98 6.80 -22.12 -6.85
C ARG A 98 5.89 -23.36 -6.94
N SER A 99 4.81 -23.30 -7.73
CA SER A 99 3.89 -24.44 -7.94
C SER A 99 4.59 -25.61 -8.64
N LYS A 100 5.17 -25.36 -9.83
CA LYS A 100 5.82 -26.40 -10.63
C LYS A 100 7.01 -27.05 -9.93
N THR A 101 7.75 -26.29 -9.12
CA THR A 101 8.85 -26.85 -8.32
C THR A 101 8.35 -27.85 -7.28
N LYS A 102 7.21 -27.56 -6.63
CA LYS A 102 6.58 -28.49 -5.68
C LYS A 102 5.97 -29.70 -6.38
N GLU A 103 5.33 -29.49 -7.53
CA GLU A 103 4.81 -30.58 -8.37
C GLU A 103 5.92 -31.53 -8.83
N SER A 104 7.14 -31.01 -9.01
CA SER A 104 8.34 -31.80 -9.31
C SER A 104 9.02 -32.41 -8.08
N GLU A 105 8.38 -32.33 -6.90
CA GLU A 105 8.90 -32.79 -5.59
C GLU A 105 10.26 -32.18 -5.20
N ARG A 106 10.57 -30.99 -5.72
CA ARG A 106 11.82 -30.26 -5.44
C ARG A 106 11.59 -29.18 -4.39
N ILE A 107 12.65 -28.83 -3.67
CA ILE A 107 12.61 -27.80 -2.63
C ILE A 107 12.63 -26.41 -3.29
N VAL A 108 11.71 -25.54 -2.88
CA VAL A 108 11.73 -24.10 -3.20
C VAL A 108 12.47 -23.37 -2.09
N TYR A 109 13.47 -22.55 -2.44
CA TYR A 109 14.16 -21.74 -1.43
C TYR A 109 13.67 -20.30 -1.43
N VAL A 110 12.99 -19.85 -0.38
CA VAL A 110 12.62 -18.44 -0.25
C VAL A 110 13.83 -17.65 0.24
N VAL A 111 14.28 -16.69 -0.56
CA VAL A 111 15.49 -15.92 -0.28
C VAL A 111 15.13 -14.64 0.46
N TYR A 112 15.71 -14.48 1.64
CA TYR A 112 15.64 -13.27 2.44
C TYR A 112 16.91 -12.44 2.29
N ASN A 113 16.77 -11.14 2.51
CA ASN A 113 17.90 -10.24 2.65
C ASN A 113 18.77 -10.63 3.85
N ARG A 114 19.97 -10.03 3.94
CA ARG A 114 20.92 -10.26 5.04
C ARG A 114 20.32 -10.14 6.45
N THR A 115 19.29 -9.31 6.60
CA THR A 115 18.66 -9.02 7.89
C THR A 115 17.48 -9.93 8.22
N GLY A 116 17.06 -10.81 7.30
CA GLY A 116 15.89 -11.69 7.47
C GLY A 116 14.54 -10.97 7.38
N LYS A 117 14.51 -9.67 7.09
CA LYS A 117 13.29 -8.84 7.17
C LYS A 117 12.51 -8.73 5.86
N ARG A 118 13.16 -8.95 4.72
CA ARG A 118 12.54 -8.77 3.39
C ARG A 118 12.88 -9.95 2.50
N THR A 119 11.88 -10.45 1.78
CA THR A 119 12.07 -11.44 0.72
C THR A 119 12.58 -10.77 -0.54
N LEU A 120 13.67 -11.31 -1.09
CA LEU A 120 14.26 -10.89 -2.36
C LEU A 120 13.65 -11.63 -3.54
N GLY A 121 13.25 -12.89 -3.33
CA GLY A 121 12.75 -13.76 -4.38
C GLY A 121 12.71 -15.22 -3.93
N ILE A 122 12.65 -16.11 -4.91
CA ILE A 122 12.71 -17.57 -4.70
C ILE A 122 13.83 -18.16 -5.54
N ARG A 123 14.55 -19.16 -5.03
CA ARG A 123 15.40 -20.02 -5.87
C ARG A 123 14.64 -21.26 -6.24
N VAL A 124 14.60 -21.53 -7.53
CA VAL A 124 13.93 -22.67 -8.15
C VAL A 124 14.87 -23.30 -9.18
N PRO A 125 14.64 -24.57 -9.57
CA PRO A 125 15.40 -25.18 -10.64
C PRO A 125 15.34 -24.35 -11.94
N GLU A 126 16.48 -24.23 -12.63
CA GLU A 126 16.61 -23.42 -13.85
C GLU A 126 15.66 -23.87 -14.96
N VAL A 127 15.51 -25.20 -15.13
CA VAL A 127 14.60 -25.81 -16.12
C VAL A 127 13.16 -25.32 -15.93
N ILE A 128 12.69 -25.26 -14.68
CA ILE A 128 11.32 -24.81 -14.35
C ILE A 128 11.17 -23.33 -14.63
N HIS A 129 12.20 -22.53 -14.33
CA HIS A 129 12.15 -21.10 -14.61
C HIS A 129 12.04 -20.82 -16.12
N ILE A 130 12.80 -21.52 -16.95
CA ILE A 130 12.74 -21.40 -18.42
C ILE A 130 11.34 -21.77 -18.93
N GLU A 131 10.81 -22.92 -18.52
CA GLU A 131 9.47 -23.38 -18.92
C GLU A 131 8.36 -22.38 -18.52
N VAL A 132 8.47 -21.78 -17.33
CA VAL A 132 7.53 -20.75 -16.86
C VAL A 132 7.67 -19.46 -17.66
N LEU A 133 8.87 -19.05 -18.06
CA LEU A 133 9.08 -17.88 -18.91
C LEU A 133 8.44 -18.07 -20.30
N GLU A 134 8.62 -19.24 -20.91
CA GLU A 134 7.97 -19.59 -22.18
C GLU A 134 6.45 -19.57 -22.04
N SER A 135 5.92 -20.21 -21.00
CA SER A 135 4.49 -20.20 -20.68
C SER A 135 3.96 -18.78 -20.43
N ALA A 136 4.74 -17.94 -19.76
CA ALA A 136 4.38 -16.54 -19.48
C ALA A 136 4.29 -15.73 -20.78
N ALA A 137 5.24 -15.92 -21.69
CA ALA A 137 5.27 -15.26 -22.98
C ALA A 137 4.09 -15.72 -23.86
N ALA A 138 3.89 -17.03 -24.00
CA ALA A 138 2.82 -17.61 -24.81
C ALA A 138 1.42 -17.18 -24.34
N THR A 139 1.19 -17.06 -23.03
CA THR A 139 -0.13 -16.71 -22.47
C THR A 139 -0.33 -15.22 -22.23
N LYS A 140 0.66 -14.36 -22.51
CA LYS A 140 0.64 -12.94 -22.15
C LYS A 140 -0.59 -12.20 -22.70
N GLU A 141 -0.87 -12.37 -23.97
CA GLU A 141 -1.98 -11.69 -24.65
C GLU A 141 -3.34 -12.21 -24.19
N SER A 142 -3.49 -13.54 -24.11
CA SER A 142 -4.71 -14.18 -23.59
C SER A 142 -5.03 -13.72 -22.16
N ARG A 143 -4.02 -13.65 -21.28
CA ARG A 143 -4.19 -13.12 -19.91
C ARG A 143 -4.58 -11.65 -19.90
N ALA A 144 -3.97 -10.82 -20.76
CA ALA A 144 -4.30 -9.41 -20.87
C ALA A 144 -5.75 -9.21 -21.34
N ASN A 145 -6.18 -9.98 -22.35
CA ASN A 145 -7.55 -9.96 -22.86
C ASN A 145 -8.55 -10.43 -21.80
N ALA A 146 -8.27 -11.55 -21.11
CA ALA A 146 -9.13 -12.04 -20.03
C ALA A 146 -9.31 -11.01 -18.90
N VAL A 147 -8.26 -10.23 -18.59
CA VAL A 147 -8.36 -9.12 -17.63
C VAL A 147 -9.23 -7.99 -18.18
N GLN A 148 -9.07 -7.60 -19.44
CA GLN A 148 -9.88 -6.56 -20.07
C GLN A 148 -11.36 -6.93 -20.12
N VAL A 149 -11.68 -8.18 -20.50
CA VAL A 149 -13.07 -8.69 -20.52
C VAL A 149 -13.68 -8.64 -19.12
N ARG A 150 -12.93 -9.05 -18.09
CA ARG A 150 -13.42 -9.01 -16.71
C ARG A 150 -13.63 -7.58 -16.23
N ASP A 151 -12.70 -6.68 -16.51
CA ASP A 151 -12.83 -5.27 -16.15
C ASP A 151 -14.01 -4.59 -16.86
N ALA A 152 -14.24 -4.90 -18.13
CA ALA A 152 -15.40 -4.42 -18.88
C ALA A 152 -16.72 -4.94 -18.29
N LYS A 153 -16.76 -6.21 -17.88
CA LYS A 153 -17.91 -6.81 -17.21
C LYS A 153 -18.19 -6.14 -15.86
N ASP A 154 -17.17 -5.92 -15.04
CA ASP A 154 -17.32 -5.24 -13.75
C ASP A 154 -17.86 -3.82 -13.93
N LEU A 155 -17.33 -3.07 -14.92
CA LEU A 155 -17.81 -1.73 -15.24
C LEU A 155 -19.25 -1.74 -15.78
N SER A 156 -19.64 -2.71 -16.61
CA SER A 156 -21.03 -2.86 -17.06
C SER A 156 -21.96 -3.12 -15.89
N LYS A 157 -21.58 -4.04 -14.99
CA LYS A 157 -22.34 -4.35 -13.78
C LYS A 157 -22.54 -3.10 -12.92
N SER A 158 -21.47 -2.34 -12.64
CA SER A 158 -21.58 -1.09 -11.86
C SER A 158 -22.45 -0.04 -12.55
N ARG A 159 -22.40 0.05 -13.88
CA ARG A 159 -23.27 0.96 -14.65
C ARG A 159 -24.74 0.56 -14.57
N GLU A 160 -25.05 -0.72 -14.69
CA GLU A 160 -26.41 -1.25 -14.57
C GLU A 160 -26.98 -0.99 -13.18
N LEU A 161 -26.19 -1.25 -12.12
CA LEU A 161 -26.57 -0.95 -10.75
C LEU A 161 -26.84 0.54 -10.52
N LEU A 162 -25.95 1.43 -11.00
CA LEU A 162 -26.17 2.88 -10.88
C LEU A 162 -27.45 3.34 -11.59
N LYS A 163 -27.78 2.77 -12.75
CA LYS A 163 -29.02 3.08 -13.47
C LYS A 163 -30.26 2.56 -12.75
N ALA A 164 -30.16 1.40 -12.10
CA ALA A 164 -31.25 0.81 -11.36
C ALA A 164 -31.54 1.58 -10.06
N GLU A 165 -30.49 1.94 -9.31
CA GLU A 165 -30.61 2.66 -8.04
C GLU A 165 -30.96 4.14 -8.23
N PHE A 166 -30.45 4.78 -9.28
CA PHE A 166 -30.61 6.21 -9.53
C PHE A 166 -31.19 6.50 -10.93
N PRO A 167 -32.45 6.12 -11.20
CA PRO A 167 -33.05 6.22 -12.52
C PRO A 167 -33.18 7.66 -13.03
N LEU A 168 -33.25 8.66 -12.14
CA LEU A 168 -33.39 10.08 -12.49
C LEU A 168 -32.05 10.84 -12.49
N MET A 169 -30.92 10.17 -12.26
CA MET A 169 -29.60 10.80 -12.30
C MET A 169 -29.24 11.24 -13.74
N PRO A 170 -28.66 12.45 -13.93
CA PRO A 170 -28.19 12.89 -15.23
C PRO A 170 -27.18 11.93 -15.86
N LYS A 171 -27.25 11.75 -17.19
CA LYS A 171 -26.39 10.80 -17.92
C LYS A 171 -24.91 11.20 -17.85
N GLU A 172 -24.64 12.50 -17.84
CA GLU A 172 -23.32 13.09 -17.70
C GLU A 172 -22.74 12.77 -16.33
N THR A 173 -23.55 12.92 -15.27
CA THR A 173 -23.17 12.57 -13.90
C THR A 173 -22.87 11.08 -13.77
N LEU A 174 -23.71 10.20 -14.33
CA LEU A 174 -23.46 8.76 -14.36
C LEU A 174 -22.08 8.44 -14.95
N LYS A 175 -21.73 9.08 -16.08
CA LYS A 175 -20.43 8.89 -16.73
C LYS A 175 -19.28 9.35 -15.84
N ILE A 176 -19.39 10.54 -15.24
CA ILE A 176 -18.36 11.09 -14.34
C ILE A 176 -18.14 10.18 -13.13
N VAL A 177 -19.22 9.68 -12.51
CA VAL A 177 -19.15 8.76 -11.36
C VAL A 177 -18.44 7.47 -11.75
N LEU A 178 -18.78 6.87 -12.90
CA LEU A 178 -18.14 5.65 -13.39
C LEU A 178 -16.65 5.86 -13.67
N GLU A 179 -16.29 6.92 -14.41
CA GLU A 179 -14.90 7.22 -14.77
C GLU A 179 -14.04 7.56 -13.56
N HIS A 180 -14.62 8.19 -12.54
CA HIS A 180 -13.88 8.58 -11.36
C HIS A 180 -13.83 7.46 -10.30
N ALA A 181 -14.98 6.99 -9.82
CA ALA A 181 -15.06 6.09 -8.67
C ALA A 181 -14.67 4.63 -8.99
N PHE A 182 -14.85 4.19 -10.25
CA PHE A 182 -14.60 2.81 -10.69
C PHE A 182 -13.32 2.67 -11.52
N LEU A 183 -12.47 3.71 -11.56
CA LEU A 183 -11.19 3.67 -12.26
C LEU A 183 -10.26 2.61 -11.66
N LYS A 184 -9.79 1.69 -12.51
CA LYS A 184 -8.85 0.62 -12.12
C LYS A 184 -7.56 1.20 -11.54
N GLY A 185 -7.06 0.58 -10.47
CA GLY A 185 -5.79 0.95 -9.84
C GLY A 185 -5.82 2.25 -9.03
N SER A 186 -6.98 2.89 -8.88
CA SER A 186 -7.09 4.16 -8.15
C SER A 186 -7.18 4.05 -6.63
N GLY A 187 -7.45 2.85 -6.10
CA GLY A 187 -7.76 2.66 -4.68
C GLY A 187 -9.10 3.24 -4.23
N ARG A 188 -9.97 3.65 -5.17
CA ARG A 188 -11.30 4.22 -4.88
C ARG A 188 -12.35 3.14 -4.60
N VAL A 189 -13.47 3.58 -4.03
CA VAL A 189 -14.56 2.72 -3.55
C VAL A 189 -15.05 1.74 -4.61
N GLY A 190 -15.16 2.15 -5.88
CA GLY A 190 -15.67 1.30 -6.96
C GLY A 190 -14.81 0.08 -7.29
N ARG A 191 -13.57 -0.01 -6.78
CA ARG A 191 -12.65 -1.14 -7.00
C ARG A 191 -12.31 -1.93 -5.73
N THR A 192 -12.91 -1.60 -4.59
CA THR A 192 -12.70 -2.37 -3.36
C THR A 192 -13.46 -3.70 -3.40
N GLY A 193 -12.84 -4.77 -2.91
CA GLY A 193 -13.51 -6.06 -2.69
C GLY A 193 -14.15 -6.19 -1.31
N MET A 194 -14.03 -5.17 -0.45
CA MET A 194 -14.47 -5.23 0.96
C MET A 194 -15.92 -4.78 1.18
N ILE A 195 -16.58 -4.27 0.15
CA ILE A 195 -17.91 -3.65 0.23
C ILE A 195 -18.78 -4.27 -0.87
N SER A 196 -20.10 -4.38 -0.63
CA SER A 196 -21.05 -4.85 -1.66
C SER A 196 -21.14 -3.85 -2.82
N ASP A 197 -21.59 -4.31 -3.99
CA ASP A 197 -21.61 -3.44 -5.17
C ASP A 197 -22.63 -2.28 -5.04
N GLU A 198 -23.76 -2.54 -4.38
CA GLU A 198 -24.82 -1.55 -4.08
C GLU A 198 -24.29 -0.45 -3.14
N LYS A 199 -23.50 -0.85 -2.13
CA LYS A 199 -22.90 0.13 -1.23
C LYS A 199 -21.78 0.93 -1.92
N LYS A 200 -21.12 0.38 -2.94
CA LYS A 200 -20.13 1.14 -3.74
C LYS A 200 -20.81 2.20 -4.60
N THR A 201 -21.91 1.86 -5.25
CA THR A 201 -22.67 2.79 -6.11
C THR A 201 -23.21 3.95 -5.28
N LEU A 202 -23.82 3.66 -4.13
CA LEU A 202 -24.27 4.69 -3.18
C LEU A 202 -23.14 5.63 -2.74
N LEU A 203 -22.04 5.08 -2.21
CA LEU A 203 -20.90 5.89 -1.74
C LEU A 203 -20.24 6.70 -2.87
N ALA A 204 -20.23 6.18 -4.09
CA ALA A 204 -19.69 6.89 -5.25
C ALA A 204 -20.56 8.09 -5.63
N VAL A 205 -21.89 7.92 -5.61
CA VAL A 205 -22.86 8.98 -5.88
C VAL A 205 -22.85 10.02 -4.76
N GLU A 206 -22.91 9.62 -3.49
CA GLU A 206 -22.80 10.54 -2.35
C GLU A 206 -21.52 11.38 -2.41
N ALA A 207 -20.39 10.75 -2.76
CA ALA A 207 -19.14 11.47 -2.93
C ALA A 207 -19.23 12.51 -4.06
N HIS A 208 -19.80 12.15 -5.21
CA HIS A 208 -20.00 13.09 -6.31
C HIS A 208 -20.92 14.25 -5.90
N ILE A 209 -22.07 13.95 -5.30
CA ILE A 209 -23.01 14.96 -4.80
C ILE A 209 -22.31 15.92 -3.83
N ARG A 210 -21.58 15.39 -2.85
CA ARG A 210 -20.84 16.20 -1.89
C ARG A 210 -19.91 17.20 -2.58
N HIS A 211 -19.10 16.76 -3.54
CA HIS A 211 -18.09 17.60 -4.16
C HIS A 211 -18.65 18.56 -5.22
N VAL A 212 -19.77 18.23 -5.87
CA VAL A 212 -20.31 18.98 -7.03
C VAL A 212 -21.56 19.79 -6.69
N HIS A 213 -22.44 19.25 -5.85
CA HIS A 213 -23.78 19.79 -5.60
C HIS A 213 -23.92 20.45 -4.22
N THR A 214 -22.82 20.61 -3.47
CA THR A 214 -22.84 21.21 -2.13
C THR A 214 -21.68 22.19 -1.95
N PRO A 215 -21.74 23.11 -0.97
CA PRO A 215 -20.62 24.02 -0.67
C PRO A 215 -19.44 23.33 0.04
N TYR A 216 -19.35 21.99 0.02
CA TYR A 216 -18.33 21.22 0.75
C TYR A 216 -16.90 21.72 0.51
N GLU A 217 -16.53 21.97 -0.76
CA GLU A 217 -15.19 22.48 -1.07
C GLU A 217 -14.93 23.87 -0.46
N LYS A 218 -15.93 24.76 -0.48
CA LYS A 218 -15.83 26.10 0.13
C LYS A 218 -15.64 26.01 1.64
N LEU A 219 -16.40 25.13 2.32
CA LEU A 219 -16.25 24.90 3.76
C LEU A 219 -14.83 24.42 4.11
N LEU A 220 -14.23 23.56 3.27
CA LEU A 220 -12.85 23.12 3.46
C LEU A 220 -11.84 24.25 3.26
N GLU A 221 -12.06 25.13 2.28
CA GLU A 221 -11.24 26.32 2.04
C GLU A 221 -11.32 27.32 3.20
N GLU A 222 -12.48 27.46 3.82
CA GLU A 222 -12.73 28.28 5.02
C GLU A 222 -12.15 27.67 6.31
N GLY A 223 -11.57 26.48 6.23
CA GLY A 223 -10.89 25.82 7.34
C GLY A 223 -11.80 24.98 8.24
N VAL A 224 -13.05 24.73 7.83
CA VAL A 224 -13.96 23.83 8.54
C VAL A 224 -13.39 22.41 8.52
N SER A 225 -13.50 21.68 9.62
CA SER A 225 -13.02 20.31 9.70
C SER A 225 -13.79 19.42 8.71
N ARG A 226 -13.14 18.37 8.17
CA ARG A 226 -13.81 17.44 7.24
C ARG A 226 -15.03 16.77 7.84
N LYS A 227 -15.07 16.58 9.17
CA LYS A 227 -16.19 15.96 9.86
C LYS A 227 -17.38 16.93 9.86
N ASP A 228 -17.14 18.15 10.34
CA ASP A 228 -18.20 19.16 10.47
C ASP A 228 -18.71 19.59 9.09
N ALA A 229 -17.82 19.74 8.10
CA ALA A 229 -18.20 20.04 6.72
C ALA A 229 -19.08 18.94 6.11
N ARG A 230 -18.84 17.66 6.44
CA ARG A 230 -19.68 16.54 5.98
C ARG A 230 -21.05 16.56 6.67
N GLU A 231 -21.08 16.86 7.95
CA GLU A 231 -22.32 16.95 8.74
C GLU A 231 -23.20 18.09 8.23
N GLN A 232 -22.62 19.26 7.94
CA GLN A 232 -23.35 20.42 7.42
C GLN A 232 -24.00 20.17 6.06
N VAL A 233 -23.33 19.46 5.16
CA VAL A 233 -23.85 19.21 3.80
C VAL A 233 -24.69 17.92 3.69
N TRP A 234 -24.79 17.14 4.78
CA TRP A 234 -25.41 15.81 4.75
C TRP A 234 -26.87 15.83 4.29
N SER A 235 -27.65 16.80 4.77
CA SER A 235 -29.05 16.96 4.39
C SER A 235 -29.22 17.27 2.90
N THR A 236 -28.33 18.11 2.34
CA THR A 236 -28.30 18.41 0.89
C THR A 236 -27.93 17.18 0.07
N ILE A 237 -26.96 16.38 0.55
CA ILE A 237 -26.59 15.12 -0.11
C ILE A 237 -27.80 14.19 -0.20
N GLN A 238 -28.48 13.95 0.92
CA GLN A 238 -29.65 13.06 0.98
C GLN A 238 -30.82 13.57 0.13
N ALA A 239 -31.01 14.88 0.03
CA ALA A 239 -32.07 15.46 -0.79
C ALA A 239 -31.84 15.18 -2.30
N VAL A 240 -30.61 15.42 -2.78
CA VAL A 240 -30.25 15.15 -4.19
C VAL A 240 -30.27 13.65 -4.47
N GLU A 241 -29.74 12.84 -3.54
CA GLU A 241 -29.75 11.38 -3.65
C GLU A 241 -31.17 10.83 -3.82
N ARG A 242 -32.11 11.25 -2.96
CA ARG A 242 -33.52 10.84 -3.05
C ARG A 242 -34.20 11.30 -4.34
N ALA A 243 -33.89 12.52 -4.79
CA ALA A 243 -34.38 13.02 -6.07
C ALA A 243 -33.90 12.14 -7.23
N TRP A 244 -32.63 11.70 -7.22
CA TRP A 244 -32.10 10.81 -8.26
C TRP A 244 -32.60 9.38 -8.17
N GLN A 245 -32.93 8.89 -6.97
CA GLN A 245 -33.62 7.61 -6.75
C GLN A 245 -35.07 7.62 -7.26
N GLY A 246 -35.65 8.78 -7.55
CA GLY A 246 -37.07 8.90 -7.87
C GLY A 246 -37.98 8.78 -6.65
N CYS A 247 -37.41 8.87 -5.45
CA CYS A 247 -38.16 8.96 -4.19
C CYS A 247 -38.60 10.42 -3.94
N GLU A 248 -39.39 10.98 -4.84
CA GLU A 248 -40.10 12.23 -4.54
C GLU A 248 -41.47 11.91 -3.91
N LYS A 249 -41.78 12.62 -2.81
CA LYS A 249 -42.95 12.37 -1.96
C LYS A 249 -44.24 12.33 -2.78
N ARG A 250 -44.94 11.19 -2.79
CA ARG A 250 -46.35 11.08 -3.20
C ARG A 250 -47.31 11.76 -2.20
N GLU A 251 -46.97 12.93 -1.66
CA GLU A 251 -47.77 13.60 -0.63
C GLU A 251 -48.03 15.06 -0.99
N THR A 252 -48.74 15.35 -2.10
CA THR A 252 -49.54 16.60 -2.20
C THR A 252 -50.64 16.62 -3.27
N THR A 253 -51.14 15.48 -3.76
CA THR A 253 -52.25 15.45 -4.74
C THR A 253 -53.34 14.44 -4.39
N LEU A 254 -53.64 14.30 -3.09
CA LEU A 254 -54.79 13.51 -2.61
C LEU A 254 -55.62 14.25 -1.54
N ALA A 255 -55.58 15.59 -1.56
CA ALA A 255 -56.41 16.45 -0.71
C ALA A 255 -57.21 17.46 -1.55
N LEU A 256 -57.85 17.00 -2.62
CA LEU A 256 -58.91 17.74 -3.32
C LEU A 256 -59.94 16.73 -3.85
N ARG A 257 -60.74 16.15 -2.96
CA ARG A 257 -62.06 15.61 -3.33
C ARG A 257 -63.09 15.93 -2.25
N SER A 258 -63.85 16.97 -2.60
CA SER A 258 -65.28 17.17 -2.38
C SER A 258 -65.75 17.23 -0.92
N VAL A 259 -65.79 18.45 -0.40
CA VAL A 259 -67.01 18.90 0.29
C VAL A 259 -68.11 18.91 -0.76
N ASN A 260 -69.19 18.17 -0.56
CA ASN A 260 -70.49 18.46 -1.15
C ASN A 260 -71.60 17.93 -0.22
N ASP A 261 -72.42 18.90 0.19
CA ASP A 261 -73.81 18.89 0.70
C ASP A 261 -74.20 18.01 1.89
#